data_AF-A0A6J5WVM7-F1
#
_entry.id   AF-A0A6J5WVM7-F1
#
_cell.length_a   1.000
_cell.length_b   1.000
_cell.length_c   1.000
_cell.angle_alpha   90.00
_cell.angle_beta   90.00
_cell.angle_gamma   90.00
#
_symmetry.space_group_name_H-M   'P 1'
#
loop_
_entity.id
_entity.type
_entity.pdbx_description
1 polymer ?
#
loop_
_entity_poly.entity_id
_entity_poly.type
_entity_poly.pdbx_seq_one_letter_code
_entity_poly.pdbx_strand_id
1 'polypeptide(L)'
;MDCSICTSMPAILRPPRNTICLTCYEGARSVISFINKLESAQGSAEKKANLCKASLCTFTLSHHTKLNTSSHSLLEESFASTTLISSLKSILLLNGQIFLTLENVSKWVHDRKDASEELNEKIKFLSGFVVAFRDQIHTDIQLHPGDNGPPIPAHRALLAIRSEIFNNMLDSDGCKAPPNDAVTLPELNHEELESLLEFLYNGDLHEEKMNKHVYSLFLAADKYGISYLQKLCESHMLKSLSTANALDVLEVADVCSCLTLKENALDFIVKNMHDIVFSAKYDAFALKNPHLCVQISRASLMDAKRNSVS
;
A
#
# COMPACT_ATOMS: atom_id res chain seq x y z
N MET A 1 -1.13 0.89 -2.74
CA MET A 1 -1.46 -0.17 -1.77
C MET A 1 -0.36 -0.15 -0.76
N ASP A 2 -0.73 0.31 0.42
CA ASP A 2 0.22 0.82 1.39
C ASP A 2 0.69 -0.32 2.30
N CYS A 3 1.87 -0.20 2.92
CA CYS A 3 2.19 -1.10 4.03
C CYS A 3 1.03 -0.94 5.03
N SER A 4 0.47 -2.05 5.52
CA SER A 4 -0.66 -2.05 6.48
C SER A 4 -0.35 -1.29 7.78
N ILE A 5 0.91 -0.88 7.97
CA ILE A 5 1.45 -0.16 9.10
C ILE A 5 1.92 1.27 8.72
N CYS A 6 2.34 1.53 7.48
CA CYS A 6 2.77 2.88 7.07
C CYS A 6 2.40 3.23 5.62
N THR A 7 1.77 4.40 5.43
CA THR A 7 1.21 4.89 4.16
C THR A 7 2.19 5.67 3.28
N SER A 8 3.47 5.77 3.67
CA SER A 8 4.43 6.73 3.10
C SER A 8 5.41 6.16 2.07
N MET A 9 5.23 4.95 1.54
CA MET A 9 6.20 4.39 0.57
C MET A 9 5.90 4.74 -0.91
N PRO A 10 6.91 5.22 -1.67
CA PRO A 10 6.84 5.40 -3.12
C PRO A 10 6.41 4.12 -3.84
N ALA A 11 5.60 4.24 -4.90
CA ALA A 11 4.94 3.12 -5.56
C ALA A 11 5.88 2.02 -6.08
N ILE A 12 7.13 2.36 -6.41
CA ILE A 12 8.15 1.45 -6.97
C ILE A 12 8.73 0.49 -5.92
N LEU A 13 8.62 0.81 -4.63
CA LEU A 13 9.14 -0.01 -3.53
C LEU A 13 8.03 -0.70 -2.73
N ARG A 14 6.82 -0.76 -3.29
CA ARG A 14 5.66 -1.32 -2.59
C ARG A 14 5.73 -2.86 -2.56
N PRO A 15 5.60 -3.47 -1.37
CA PRO A 15 5.52 -4.91 -1.27
C PRO A 15 4.15 -5.45 -1.73
N PRO A 16 4.03 -6.75 -2.07
CA PRO A 16 2.77 -7.38 -2.47
C PRO A 16 1.69 -7.34 -1.36
N ARG A 17 0.42 -7.63 -1.70
CA ARG A 17 -0.71 -7.60 -0.75
C ARG A 17 -0.42 -8.43 0.51
N ASN A 18 -0.81 -7.92 1.67
CA ASN A 18 -0.60 -8.51 3.00
C ASN A 18 0.87 -8.68 3.42
N THR A 19 1.80 -7.99 2.74
CA THR A 19 3.20 -7.95 3.14
C THR A 19 3.55 -6.57 3.69
N ILE A 20 4.22 -6.55 4.83
CA ILE A 20 4.75 -5.33 5.43
C ILE A 20 6.05 -4.92 4.70
N CYS A 21 6.28 -3.61 4.51
CA CYS A 21 7.52 -3.18 3.84
C CYS A 21 8.75 -3.55 4.68
N LEU A 22 9.94 -3.62 4.08
CA LEU A 22 11.15 -4.03 4.81
C LEU A 22 11.36 -3.22 6.10
N THR A 23 11.03 -1.93 6.07
CA THR A 23 11.08 -1.06 7.25
C THR A 23 10.01 -1.40 8.30
N CYS A 24 8.76 -1.65 7.88
CA CYS A 24 7.68 -2.13 8.76
C CYS A 24 8.03 -3.51 9.34
N TYR A 25 8.66 -4.39 8.54
CA TYR A 25 9.12 -5.72 8.92
C TYR A 25 10.21 -5.66 9.98
N GLU A 26 11.25 -4.87 9.77
CA GLU A 26 12.32 -4.69 10.76
C GLU A 26 11.81 -4.01 12.04
N GLY A 27 10.85 -3.08 11.92
CA GLY A 27 10.15 -2.51 13.06
C GLY A 27 9.38 -3.55 13.86
N ALA A 28 8.51 -4.32 13.21
CA ALA A 28 7.73 -5.39 13.84
C ALA A 28 8.65 -6.47 14.45
N ARG A 29 9.72 -6.86 13.75
CA ARG A 29 10.70 -7.83 14.24
C ARG A 29 11.44 -7.33 15.48
N SER A 30 11.74 -6.03 15.55
CA SER A 30 12.35 -5.41 16.71
C SER A 30 11.40 -5.38 17.91
N VAL A 31 10.12 -5.05 17.70
CA VAL A 31 9.08 -5.07 18.74
C VAL A 31 8.81 -6.49 19.23
N ILE A 32 8.68 -7.47 18.34
CA ILE A 32 8.48 -8.88 18.72
C ILE A 32 9.69 -9.42 19.47
N SER A 33 10.91 -9.12 19.03
CA SER A 33 12.15 -9.48 19.74
C SER A 33 12.20 -8.87 21.14
N PHE A 34 11.73 -7.63 21.28
CA PHE A 34 11.61 -6.96 22.56
C PHE A 34 10.56 -7.63 23.47
N ILE A 35 9.36 -7.90 22.97
CA ILE A 35 8.30 -8.60 23.72
C ILE A 35 8.77 -9.99 24.16
N ASN A 36 9.37 -10.78 23.28
CA ASN A 36 9.92 -12.10 23.61
C ASN A 36 11.03 -12.01 24.66
N LYS A 37 11.84 -10.94 24.65
CA LYS A 37 12.84 -10.68 25.70
C LYS A 37 12.19 -10.30 27.04
N LEU A 38 11.08 -9.56 27.03
CA LEU A 38 10.31 -9.26 28.24
C LEU A 38 9.63 -10.50 28.81
N GLU A 39 9.02 -11.33 27.97
CA GLU A 39 8.36 -12.58 28.38
C GLU A 39 9.37 -13.61 28.90
N SER A 40 10.54 -13.73 28.27
CA SER A 40 11.62 -14.60 28.78
C SER A 40 12.26 -14.07 30.07
N ALA A 41 12.28 -12.74 30.26
CA ALA A 41 12.68 -12.12 31.53
C ALA A 41 11.63 -12.36 32.64
N GLN A 42 10.34 -12.31 32.33
CA GLN A 42 9.24 -12.64 33.25
C GLN A 42 9.22 -14.13 33.62
N GLY A 43 9.38 -15.03 32.64
CA GLY A 43 9.46 -16.47 32.90
C GLY A 43 10.71 -16.89 33.68
N SER A 44 11.83 -16.16 33.52
CA SER A 44 13.03 -16.33 34.34
C SER A 44 12.84 -15.77 35.76
N ALA A 45 12.14 -14.64 35.91
CA ALA A 45 11.80 -14.05 37.20
C ALA A 45 10.82 -14.92 38.00
N GLU A 46 9.79 -15.50 37.36
CA GLU A 46 8.87 -16.45 38.00
C GLU A 46 9.54 -17.78 38.34
N LYS A 47 10.41 -18.33 37.47
CA LYS A 47 11.21 -19.53 37.80
C LYS A 47 12.19 -19.25 38.95
N LYS A 48 12.85 -18.09 39.00
CA LYS A 48 13.74 -17.71 40.11
C LYS A 48 12.97 -17.40 41.40
N ALA A 49 11.78 -16.80 41.32
CA ALA A 49 10.91 -16.58 42.46
C ALA A 49 10.36 -17.90 43.03
N ASN A 50 10.02 -18.87 42.16
CA ASN A 50 9.60 -20.20 42.56
C ASN A 50 10.77 -21.05 43.08
N LEU A 51 11.99 -20.88 42.56
CA LEU A 51 13.20 -21.52 43.10
C LEU A 51 13.60 -20.92 44.46
N CYS A 52 13.43 -19.60 44.66
CA CYS A 52 13.58 -18.95 45.97
C CYS A 52 12.50 -19.42 46.96
N LYS A 53 11.23 -19.52 46.55
CA LYS A 53 10.16 -20.08 47.41
C LYS A 53 10.40 -21.55 47.76
N ALA A 54 10.87 -22.36 46.82
CA ALA A 54 11.23 -23.75 47.07
C ALA A 54 12.43 -23.87 48.03
N SER A 55 13.45 -23.01 47.90
CA SER A 55 14.62 -22.98 48.77
C SER A 55 14.33 -22.41 50.17
N LEU A 56 13.39 -21.47 50.32
CA LEU A 56 12.91 -21.00 51.63
C LEU A 56 12.02 -22.04 52.34
N CYS A 57 11.30 -22.87 51.58
CA CYS A 57 10.46 -23.94 52.14
C CYS A 57 11.29 -25.13 52.65
N THR A 58 12.42 -25.45 52.02
CA THR A 58 13.39 -26.44 52.55
C THR A 58 14.18 -25.90 53.74
N PHE A 59 14.46 -24.60 53.79
CA PHE A 59 15.15 -23.98 54.93
C PHE A 59 14.29 -23.97 56.21
N THR A 60 12.97 -23.79 56.07
CA THR A 60 12.01 -23.82 57.20
C THR A 60 11.68 -25.25 57.68
N LEU A 61 11.73 -26.27 56.81
CA LEU A 61 11.59 -27.67 57.23
C LEU A 61 12.85 -28.29 57.85
N SER A 62 14.05 -27.81 57.50
CA SER A 62 15.32 -28.28 58.10
C SER A 62 15.53 -27.74 59.52
N HIS A 63 15.05 -26.52 59.80
CA HIS A 63 15.26 -25.86 61.10
C HIS A 63 14.35 -26.37 62.25
N HIS A 64 13.40 -27.26 61.99
CA HIS A 64 12.50 -27.81 63.02
C HIS A 64 12.90 -29.20 63.57
N THR A 65 13.98 -29.84 63.08
CA THR A 65 14.36 -31.20 63.55
C THR A 65 15.78 -31.35 64.11
N LYS A 66 16.58 -30.29 64.30
CA LYS A 66 17.87 -30.42 65.02
C LYS A 66 18.19 -29.25 65.96
N LEU A 67 17.43 -29.17 67.05
CA LEU A 67 17.95 -28.76 68.36
C LEU A 67 18.65 -29.98 68.98
N ASN A 68 19.95 -30.20 68.70
CA ASN A 68 20.93 -30.62 69.72
C ASN A 68 22.34 -30.79 69.12
N THR A 69 23.31 -30.38 69.94
CA THR A 69 24.74 -30.72 69.94
C THR A 69 25.65 -30.22 68.79
N SER A 70 26.43 -29.19 69.15
CA SER A 70 27.88 -29.02 68.97
C SER A 70 28.55 -29.13 67.58
N SER A 71 29.20 -28.01 67.26
CA SER A 71 30.53 -27.84 66.62
C SER A 71 30.70 -28.07 65.11
N HIS A 72 31.48 -27.14 64.53
CA HIS A 72 32.09 -27.11 63.19
C HIS A 72 31.19 -26.83 61.98
N SER A 73 31.18 -25.57 61.51
CA SER A 73 31.99 -25.12 60.36
C SER A 73 31.42 -23.82 59.76
N LEU A 74 32.26 -22.79 59.74
CA LEU A 74 32.03 -21.50 59.08
C LEU A 74 32.36 -21.64 57.59
N LEU A 75 31.40 -21.96 56.71
CA LEU A 75 31.53 -21.78 55.25
C LEU A 75 30.15 -21.65 54.55
N GLU A 76 29.25 -20.78 54.99
CA GLU A 76 27.96 -20.57 54.28
C GLU A 76 27.54 -19.11 54.02
N GLU A 77 28.38 -18.10 54.27
CA GLU A 77 27.99 -16.69 53.96
C GLU A 77 28.46 -16.17 52.58
N SER A 78 29.18 -16.96 51.79
CA SER A 78 29.73 -16.51 50.50
C SER A 78 28.77 -16.68 49.30
N PHE A 79 27.80 -17.60 49.39
CA PHE A 79 27.00 -18.00 48.22
C PHE A 79 25.74 -17.14 47.99
N ALA A 80 25.18 -16.47 49.00
CA ALA A 80 23.96 -15.66 48.83
C ALA A 80 24.21 -14.31 48.15
N SER A 81 25.40 -13.73 48.34
CA SER A 81 25.77 -12.40 47.82
C SER A 81 26.03 -12.44 46.30
N THR A 82 26.67 -13.50 45.80
CA THR A 82 27.02 -13.65 44.37
C THR A 82 25.79 -13.89 43.48
N THR A 83 24.76 -14.58 43.96
CA THR A 83 23.49 -14.81 43.23
C THR A 83 22.60 -13.56 43.17
N LEU A 84 22.59 -12.74 44.22
CA LEU A 84 21.90 -11.45 44.22
C LEU A 84 22.62 -10.44 43.31
N ILE A 85 23.94 -10.36 43.38
CA ILE A 85 24.75 -9.49 42.51
C ILE A 85 24.60 -9.88 41.05
N SER A 86 24.61 -11.17 40.72
CA SER A 86 24.41 -11.63 39.32
C SER A 86 23.00 -11.34 38.81
N SER A 87 21.98 -11.41 39.67
CA SER A 87 20.60 -11.07 39.31
C SER A 87 20.40 -9.56 39.14
N LEU A 88 20.97 -8.73 40.02
CA LEU A 88 21.00 -7.27 39.87
C LEU A 88 21.79 -6.84 38.62
N LYS A 89 22.92 -7.48 38.33
CA LYS A 89 23.71 -7.25 37.10
C LYS A 89 22.91 -7.61 35.84
N SER A 90 22.14 -8.69 35.88
CA SER A 90 21.25 -9.09 34.77
C SER A 90 20.11 -8.09 34.56
N ILE A 91 19.50 -7.58 35.64
CA ILE A 91 18.46 -6.53 35.57
C ILE A 91 19.04 -5.21 35.05
N LEU A 92 20.22 -4.80 35.51
CA LEU A 92 20.93 -3.61 35.01
C LEU A 92 21.29 -3.75 33.52
N LEU A 93 21.73 -4.93 33.08
CA LEU A 93 22.01 -5.21 31.66
C LEU A 93 20.72 -5.20 30.81
N LEU A 94 19.62 -5.77 31.32
CA LEU A 94 18.32 -5.73 30.66
C LEU A 94 17.79 -4.30 30.56
N ASN A 95 17.86 -3.51 31.63
CA ASN A 95 17.46 -2.10 31.63
C ASN A 95 18.32 -1.27 30.66
N GLY A 96 19.64 -1.53 30.60
CA GLY A 96 20.53 -0.92 29.62
C GLY A 96 20.19 -1.30 28.18
N GLN A 97 19.85 -2.56 27.92
CA GLN A 97 19.42 -3.02 26.60
C GLN A 97 18.07 -2.41 26.18
N ILE A 98 17.12 -2.32 27.11
CA ILE A 98 15.80 -1.68 26.91
C ILE A 98 16.01 -0.19 26.59
N PHE A 99 16.88 0.49 27.34
CA PHE A 99 17.22 1.89 27.10
C PHE A 99 17.83 2.12 25.71
N LEU A 100 18.82 1.31 25.31
CA LEU A 100 19.40 1.36 23.97
C LEU A 100 18.36 1.09 22.86
N THR A 101 17.41 0.17 23.09
CA THR A 101 16.32 -0.08 22.13
C THR A 101 15.34 1.09 22.05
N LEU A 102 15.05 1.78 23.15
CA LEU A 102 14.19 2.97 23.16
C LEU A 102 14.88 4.16 22.48
N GLU A 103 16.19 4.36 22.68
CA GLU A 103 16.97 5.35 21.95
C GLU A 103 16.97 5.06 20.44
N ASN A 104 17.13 3.80 20.04
CA ASN A 104 17.07 3.41 18.62
C ASN A 104 15.69 3.65 18.00
N VAL A 105 14.60 3.32 18.71
CA VAL A 105 13.23 3.60 18.25
C VAL A 105 12.97 5.11 18.20
N SER A 106 13.39 5.85 19.23
CA SER A 106 13.28 7.31 19.26
C SER A 106 14.01 7.91 18.07
N LYS A 107 15.27 7.52 17.85
CA LYS A 107 16.05 7.95 16.68
C LYS A 107 15.34 7.62 15.37
N TRP A 108 14.84 6.40 15.19
CA TRP A 108 14.08 6.03 13.99
C TRP A 108 12.81 6.87 13.77
N VAL A 109 12.08 7.23 14.84
CA VAL A 109 10.91 8.11 14.76
C VAL A 109 11.31 9.51 14.32
N HIS A 110 12.38 10.07 14.88
CA HIS A 110 12.91 11.37 14.48
C HIS A 110 13.39 11.33 13.02
N ASP A 111 14.19 10.35 12.64
CA ASP A 111 14.68 10.17 11.26
C ASP A 111 13.51 10.09 10.25
N ARG A 112 12.40 9.44 10.61
CA ARG A 112 11.19 9.39 9.77
C ARG A 112 10.43 10.71 9.70
N LYS A 113 10.39 11.46 10.80
CA LYS A 113 9.77 12.78 10.84
C LYS A 113 10.54 13.73 9.93
N ASP A 114 11.86 13.77 10.06
CA ASP A 114 12.75 14.59 9.25
C ASP A 114 12.60 14.24 7.75
N ALA A 115 12.57 12.94 7.41
CA ALA A 115 12.34 12.49 6.03
C ALA A 115 10.94 12.89 5.49
N SER A 116 9.92 12.90 6.35
CA SER A 116 8.57 13.33 5.97
C SER A 116 8.49 14.84 5.72
N GLU A 117 9.21 15.63 6.53
CA GLU A 117 9.29 17.08 6.36
C GLU A 117 10.03 17.43 5.07
N GLU A 118 11.15 16.77 4.78
CA GLU A 118 11.88 16.95 3.52
C GLU A 118 11.01 16.60 2.30
N LEU A 119 10.27 15.49 2.36
CA LEU A 119 9.34 15.10 1.29
C LEU A 119 8.25 16.16 1.08
N ASN A 120 7.71 16.72 2.15
CA ASN A 120 6.68 17.75 2.08
C ASN A 120 7.22 19.04 1.43
N GLU A 121 8.45 19.45 1.76
CA GLU A 121 9.09 20.59 1.09
C GLU A 121 9.33 20.32 -0.41
N LYS A 122 9.72 19.09 -0.80
CA LYS A 122 9.82 18.69 -2.21
C LYS A 122 8.47 18.74 -2.92
N ILE A 123 7.40 18.27 -2.27
CA ILE A 123 6.04 18.32 -2.84
C ILE A 123 5.60 19.77 -3.03
N LYS A 124 5.83 20.66 -2.04
CA LYS A 124 5.53 22.10 -2.16
C LYS A 124 6.30 22.76 -3.30
N PHE A 125 7.56 22.39 -3.49
CA PHE A 125 8.35 22.92 -4.61
C PHE A 125 7.76 22.49 -5.97
N LEU A 126 7.36 21.22 -6.09
CA LEU A 126 6.81 20.68 -7.34
C LEU A 126 5.35 21.06 -7.60
N SER A 127 4.59 21.46 -6.57
CA SER A 127 3.18 21.85 -6.73
C SER A 127 2.99 23.17 -7.49
N GLY A 128 4.07 23.91 -7.79
CA GLY A 128 4.02 25.12 -8.63
C GLY A 128 3.39 24.87 -10.00
N PHE A 129 3.53 23.67 -10.57
CA PHE A 129 2.87 23.31 -11.83
C PHE A 129 1.34 23.29 -11.71
N VAL A 130 0.80 22.86 -10.56
CA VAL A 130 -0.65 22.88 -10.30
C VAL A 130 -1.18 24.32 -10.27
N VAL A 131 -0.41 25.23 -9.68
CA VAL A 131 -0.74 26.67 -9.69
C VAL A 131 -0.72 27.22 -11.11
N ALA A 132 0.31 26.89 -11.91
CA ALA A 132 0.40 27.31 -13.31
C ALA A 132 -0.79 26.82 -14.15
N PHE A 133 -1.26 25.60 -13.91
CA PHE A 133 -2.46 25.07 -14.57
C PHE A 133 -3.74 25.82 -14.17
N ARG A 134 -3.99 25.92 -12.86
CA ARG A 134 -5.21 26.57 -12.33
C ARG A 134 -5.31 28.04 -12.72
N ASP A 135 -4.19 28.75 -12.61
CA ASP A 135 -4.12 30.19 -12.86
C ASP A 135 -3.77 30.50 -14.34
N GLN A 136 -3.66 29.46 -15.18
CA GLN A 136 -3.38 29.52 -16.63
C GLN A 136 -2.14 30.35 -17.00
N ILE A 137 -1.12 30.32 -16.14
CA ILE A 137 0.09 31.13 -16.29
C ILE A 137 0.91 30.60 -17.46
N HIS A 138 1.14 31.42 -18.50
CA HIS A 138 1.98 31.08 -19.66
C HIS A 138 1.57 29.79 -20.42
N THR A 139 0.27 29.48 -20.46
CA THR A 139 -0.25 28.39 -21.29
C THR A 139 0.01 28.66 -22.78
N ASP A 140 0.36 27.61 -23.52
CA ASP A 140 0.84 27.67 -24.92
C ASP A 140 0.13 26.67 -25.86
N ILE A 141 -0.88 25.97 -25.35
CA ILE A 141 -1.71 25.03 -26.12
C ILE A 141 -3.12 24.96 -25.54
N GLN A 142 -4.12 24.62 -26.36
CA GLN A 142 -5.48 24.34 -25.92
C GLN A 142 -5.87 22.88 -26.18
N LEU A 143 -6.48 22.22 -25.20
CA LEU A 143 -7.06 20.88 -25.36
C LEU A 143 -8.58 20.97 -25.46
N HIS A 144 -9.13 20.37 -26.50
CA HIS A 144 -10.55 20.33 -26.77
C HIS A 144 -11.14 18.97 -26.37
N PRO A 145 -12.23 18.94 -25.59
CA PRO A 145 -12.95 17.70 -25.31
C PRO A 145 -13.81 17.28 -26.51
N GLY A 146 -14.21 16.01 -26.55
CA GLY A 146 -15.03 15.44 -27.61
C GLY A 146 -16.52 15.83 -27.59
N ASP A 147 -17.00 16.38 -26.47
CA ASP A 147 -18.39 16.80 -26.27
C ASP A 147 -18.65 18.25 -26.71
N ASN A 148 -17.69 18.90 -27.38
CA ASN A 148 -17.70 20.33 -27.70
C ASN A 148 -17.79 21.24 -26.45
N GLY A 149 -17.42 20.72 -25.28
CA GLY A 149 -17.20 21.53 -24.10
C GLY A 149 -16.08 22.57 -24.29
N PRO A 150 -15.94 23.53 -23.37
CA PRO A 150 -14.95 24.58 -23.50
C PRO A 150 -13.52 24.00 -23.50
N PRO A 151 -12.60 24.56 -24.32
CA PRO A 151 -11.23 24.11 -24.34
C PRO A 151 -10.50 24.45 -23.03
N ILE A 152 -9.53 23.62 -22.67
CA ILE A 152 -8.73 23.78 -21.46
C ILE A 152 -7.31 24.19 -21.86
N PRO A 153 -6.84 25.39 -21.47
CA PRO A 153 -5.46 25.81 -21.69
C PRO A 153 -4.47 24.95 -20.89
N ALA A 154 -3.34 24.60 -21.50
CA ALA A 154 -2.30 23.79 -20.86
C ALA A 154 -0.90 24.16 -21.38
N HIS A 155 0.07 23.29 -21.08
CA HIS A 155 1.48 23.50 -21.38
C HIS A 155 2.04 22.35 -22.21
N ARG A 156 2.51 22.63 -23.42
CA ARG A 156 3.10 21.63 -24.35
C ARG A 156 4.18 20.80 -23.67
N ALA A 157 5.12 21.48 -23.02
CA ALA A 157 6.25 20.83 -22.35
C ALA A 157 5.80 19.84 -21.27
N LEU A 158 4.76 20.18 -20.50
CA LEU A 158 4.27 19.27 -19.47
C LEU A 158 3.59 18.03 -20.09
N LEU A 159 2.73 18.22 -21.09
CA LEU A 159 2.06 17.11 -21.78
C LEU A 159 3.09 16.14 -22.38
N ALA A 160 4.08 16.69 -23.08
CA ALA A 160 5.20 15.96 -23.68
C ALA A 160 5.99 15.13 -22.64
N ILE A 161 6.33 15.72 -21.49
CA ILE A 161 7.09 15.00 -20.45
C ILE A 161 6.28 13.87 -19.81
N ARG A 162 4.94 14.00 -19.75
CA ARG A 162 4.08 13.02 -19.06
C ARG A 162 3.56 11.90 -19.96
N SER A 163 3.68 12.04 -21.28
CA SER A 163 3.19 11.09 -22.26
C SER A 163 4.05 11.14 -23.51
N GLU A 164 4.66 10.01 -23.86
CA GLU A 164 5.39 9.87 -25.12
C GLU A 164 4.48 10.08 -26.34
N ILE A 165 3.21 9.69 -26.23
CA ILE A 165 2.21 9.91 -27.29
C ILE A 165 1.97 11.41 -27.48
N PHE A 166 1.80 12.18 -26.40
CA PHE A 166 1.71 13.63 -26.51
C PHE A 166 3.02 14.25 -27.00
N ASN A 167 4.18 13.77 -26.56
CA ASN A 167 5.46 14.26 -27.06
C ASN A 167 5.56 14.09 -28.58
N ASN A 168 5.31 12.88 -29.08
CA ASN A 168 5.38 12.58 -30.51
C ASN A 168 4.34 13.36 -31.31
N MET A 169 3.11 13.49 -30.79
CA MET A 169 2.06 14.28 -31.43
C MET A 169 2.48 15.75 -31.56
N LEU A 170 3.04 16.34 -30.50
CA LEU A 170 3.47 17.74 -30.47
C LEU A 170 4.77 17.99 -31.25
N ASP A 171 5.65 16.99 -31.39
CA ASP A 171 6.87 17.05 -32.17
C ASP A 171 6.61 16.87 -33.68
N SER A 172 5.54 16.13 -34.04
CA SER A 172 5.18 15.87 -35.43
C SER A 172 4.60 17.08 -36.17
N ASP A 173 4.27 18.16 -35.46
CA ASP A 173 3.74 19.43 -35.99
C ASP A 173 4.82 20.34 -36.63
N GLY A 174 5.90 19.74 -37.16
CA GLY A 174 6.96 20.42 -37.90
C GLY A 174 6.57 21.08 -39.24
N CYS A 175 5.27 21.19 -39.59
CA CYS A 175 4.82 21.98 -40.75
C CYS A 175 3.32 22.36 -40.68
N LYS A 176 3.05 23.64 -40.37
CA LYS A 176 1.85 24.43 -40.78
C LYS A 176 0.57 24.35 -39.94
N ALA A 177 0.63 24.55 -38.62
CA ALA A 177 -0.56 24.97 -37.86
C ALA A 177 -0.40 26.40 -37.30
N PRO A 178 -1.50 27.18 -37.18
CA PRO A 178 -1.49 28.61 -36.81
C PRO A 178 -1.08 28.83 -35.34
N PRO A 179 -0.98 30.08 -34.85
CA PRO A 179 -0.43 30.42 -33.53
C PRO A 179 -1.22 29.92 -32.29
N ASN A 180 -2.25 29.11 -32.48
CA ASN A 180 -3.07 28.48 -31.44
C ASN A 180 -3.23 27.00 -31.77
N ASP A 181 -2.16 26.23 -31.61
CA ASP A 181 -2.20 24.78 -31.75
C ASP A 181 -3.18 24.22 -30.72
N ALA A 182 -4.15 23.47 -31.24
CA ALA A 182 -5.23 22.88 -30.48
C ALA A 182 -5.18 21.37 -30.67
N VAL A 183 -5.27 20.63 -29.56
CA VAL A 183 -5.32 19.16 -29.57
C VAL A 183 -6.73 18.75 -29.16
N THR A 184 -7.37 17.88 -29.94
CA THR A 184 -8.69 17.36 -29.59
C THR A 184 -8.56 15.95 -29.02
N LEU A 185 -9.20 15.71 -27.87
CA LEU A 185 -9.31 14.41 -27.21
C LEU A 185 -10.77 13.95 -27.31
N PRO A 186 -11.19 13.36 -28.45
CA PRO A 186 -12.59 13.13 -28.76
C PRO A 186 -13.28 12.11 -27.85
N GLU A 187 -12.53 11.27 -27.16
CA GLU A 187 -13.04 10.26 -26.24
C GLU A 187 -13.33 10.76 -24.83
N LEU A 188 -12.92 11.99 -24.50
CA LEU A 188 -13.12 12.59 -23.19
C LEU A 188 -14.11 13.74 -23.27
N ASN A 189 -15.08 13.76 -22.36
CA ASN A 189 -15.87 14.96 -22.12
C ASN A 189 -15.06 16.02 -21.35
N HIS A 190 -15.61 17.22 -21.18
CA HIS A 190 -14.91 18.31 -20.51
C HIS A 190 -14.42 17.97 -19.09
N GLU A 191 -15.26 17.33 -18.26
CA GLU A 191 -14.90 16.98 -16.88
C GLU A 191 -13.83 15.88 -16.81
N GLU A 192 -13.89 14.93 -17.74
CA GLU A 192 -12.90 13.85 -17.87
C GLU A 192 -11.55 14.39 -18.36
N LEU A 193 -11.56 15.32 -19.30
CA LEU A 193 -10.37 16.00 -19.78
C LEU A 193 -9.74 16.84 -18.67
N GLU A 194 -10.56 17.58 -17.90
CA GLU A 194 -10.09 18.32 -16.73
C GLU A 194 -9.44 17.38 -15.71
N SER A 195 -10.08 16.25 -15.41
CA SER A 195 -9.56 15.23 -14.50
C SER A 195 -8.23 14.63 -15.01
N LEU A 196 -8.12 14.35 -16.32
CA LEU A 196 -6.87 13.90 -16.91
C LEU A 196 -5.76 14.95 -16.73
N LEU A 197 -6.05 16.22 -17.04
CA LEU A 197 -5.07 17.30 -16.92
C LEU A 197 -4.65 17.52 -15.47
N GLU A 198 -5.58 17.60 -14.52
CA GLU A 198 -5.27 17.68 -13.10
C GLU A 198 -4.31 16.56 -12.67
N PHE A 199 -4.53 15.33 -13.13
CA PHE A 199 -3.62 14.24 -12.87
C PHE A 199 -2.23 14.47 -13.47
N LEU A 200 -2.14 14.96 -14.71
CA LEU A 200 -0.85 15.22 -15.36
C LEU A 200 -0.02 16.28 -14.62
N TYR A 201 -0.69 17.31 -14.05
CA TYR A 201 -0.05 18.37 -13.29
C TYR A 201 0.30 17.97 -11.86
N ASN A 202 -0.60 17.27 -11.16
CA ASN A 202 -0.48 16.96 -9.74
C ASN A 202 0.12 15.57 -9.45
N GLY A 203 -0.03 14.63 -10.38
CA GLY A 203 0.33 13.22 -10.20
C GLY A 203 -0.65 12.43 -9.32
N ASP A 204 -1.76 13.03 -8.91
CA ASP A 204 -2.80 12.41 -8.09
C ASP A 204 -4.16 13.06 -8.35
N LEU A 205 -5.24 12.36 -8.01
CA LEU A 205 -6.61 12.82 -8.18
C LEU A 205 -7.44 12.58 -6.92
N HIS A 206 -8.37 13.50 -6.66
CA HIS A 206 -9.33 13.34 -5.57
C HIS A 206 -10.19 12.08 -5.79
N GLU A 207 -10.51 11.38 -4.69
CA GLU A 207 -11.24 10.11 -4.74
C GLU A 207 -12.59 10.23 -5.46
N GLU A 208 -13.27 11.36 -5.34
CA GLU A 208 -14.52 11.64 -6.05
C GLU A 208 -14.36 11.64 -7.58
N LYS A 209 -13.33 12.33 -8.10
CA LYS A 209 -13.03 12.37 -9.54
C LYS A 209 -12.59 11.00 -10.03
N MET A 210 -11.76 10.30 -9.25
CA MET A 210 -11.38 8.92 -9.55
C MET A 210 -12.58 7.99 -9.64
N ASN A 211 -13.48 8.01 -8.66
CA ASN A 211 -14.69 7.19 -8.65
C ASN A 211 -15.58 7.46 -9.87
N LYS A 212 -15.75 8.73 -10.22
CA LYS A 212 -16.62 9.16 -11.31
C LYS A 212 -16.06 8.82 -12.70
N HIS A 213 -14.74 8.93 -12.88
CA HIS A 213 -14.10 8.90 -14.20
C HIS A 213 -13.08 7.75 -14.39
N VAL A 214 -13.02 6.75 -13.49
CA VAL A 214 -11.97 5.71 -13.53
C VAL A 214 -11.86 4.98 -14.88
N TYR A 215 -12.99 4.71 -15.54
CA TYR A 215 -12.99 3.97 -16.81
C TYR A 215 -12.46 4.81 -17.97
N SER A 216 -12.92 6.05 -18.11
CA SER A 216 -12.44 6.96 -19.16
C SER A 216 -10.99 7.35 -18.92
N LEU A 217 -10.59 7.58 -17.67
CA LEU A 217 -9.19 7.83 -17.31
C LEU A 217 -8.29 6.61 -17.59
N PHE A 218 -8.76 5.38 -17.37
CA PHE A 218 -8.00 4.18 -17.70
C PHE A 218 -7.83 3.99 -19.22
N LEU A 219 -8.89 4.22 -20.00
CA LEU A 219 -8.84 4.18 -21.47
C LEU A 219 -7.92 5.27 -22.02
N ALA A 220 -8.00 6.50 -21.49
CA ALA A 220 -7.09 7.59 -21.86
C ALA A 220 -5.65 7.28 -21.47
N ALA A 221 -5.42 6.72 -20.29
CA ALA A 221 -4.09 6.35 -19.84
C ALA A 221 -3.44 5.31 -20.76
N ASP A 222 -4.21 4.33 -21.24
CA ASP A 222 -3.75 3.36 -22.22
C ASP A 222 -3.45 4.04 -23.58
N LYS A 223 -4.41 4.82 -24.09
CA LYS A 223 -4.31 5.51 -25.39
C LYS A 223 -3.12 6.47 -25.47
N TYR A 224 -2.87 7.23 -24.40
CA TYR A 224 -1.79 8.22 -24.33
C TYR A 224 -0.54 7.68 -23.64
N GLY A 225 -0.45 6.38 -23.33
CA GLY A 225 0.75 5.78 -22.75
C GLY A 225 1.14 6.30 -21.36
N ILE A 226 0.17 6.70 -20.54
CA ILE A 226 0.38 7.23 -19.19
C ILE A 226 0.34 6.07 -18.18
N SER A 227 1.39 5.25 -18.15
CA SER A 227 1.41 3.99 -17.38
C SER A 227 1.16 4.17 -15.88
N TYR A 228 1.51 5.32 -15.30
CA TYR A 228 1.26 5.58 -13.88
C TYR A 228 -0.23 5.76 -13.57
N LEU A 229 -0.97 6.51 -14.41
CA LEU A 229 -2.41 6.65 -14.29
C LEU A 229 -3.12 5.31 -14.49
N GLN A 230 -2.67 4.53 -15.47
CA GLN A 230 -3.22 3.21 -15.75
C GLN A 230 -3.13 2.29 -14.52
N LYS A 231 -1.96 2.24 -13.86
CA LYS A 231 -1.75 1.47 -12.62
C LYS A 231 -2.61 1.96 -11.45
N LEU A 232 -2.82 3.27 -11.33
CA LEU A 232 -3.68 3.85 -10.28
C LEU A 232 -5.14 3.46 -10.50
N CYS A 233 -5.63 3.61 -11.73
CA CYS A 233 -6.98 3.21 -12.12
C CYS A 233 -7.21 1.70 -11.96
N GLU A 234 -6.24 0.86 -12.36
CA GLU A 234 -6.28 -0.59 -12.14
C GLU A 234 -6.39 -0.92 -10.64
N SER A 235 -5.51 -0.34 -9.82
CA SER A 235 -5.56 -0.56 -8.37
C SER A 235 -6.85 -0.06 -7.76
N HIS A 236 -7.46 1.00 -8.30
CA HIS A 236 -8.72 1.53 -7.82
C HIS A 236 -9.87 0.57 -8.15
N MET A 237 -10.01 0.17 -9.43
CA MET A 237 -11.02 -0.80 -9.87
C MET A 237 -10.94 -2.12 -9.12
N LEU A 238 -9.73 -2.64 -8.84
CA LEU A 238 -9.56 -3.86 -8.06
C LEU A 238 -9.98 -3.73 -6.59
N LYS A 239 -9.95 -2.52 -6.02
CA LYS A 239 -10.40 -2.27 -4.63
C LYS A 239 -11.90 -2.07 -4.54
N SER A 240 -12.50 -1.47 -5.57
CA SER A 240 -13.94 -1.18 -5.63
C SER A 240 -14.73 -2.22 -6.42
N LEU A 241 -14.11 -3.35 -6.79
CA LEU A 241 -14.75 -4.42 -7.56
C LEU A 241 -15.96 -5.00 -6.82
N SER A 242 -17.10 -5.05 -7.51
CA SER A 242 -18.39 -5.44 -6.99
C SER A 242 -19.26 -6.08 -8.08
N THR A 243 -20.35 -6.76 -7.71
CA THR A 243 -21.30 -7.32 -8.69
C THR A 243 -21.92 -6.25 -9.58
N ALA A 244 -22.03 -5.01 -9.11
CA ALA A 244 -22.57 -3.90 -9.87
C ALA A 244 -21.64 -3.43 -11.00
N ASN A 245 -20.31 -3.58 -10.87
CA ASN A 245 -19.34 -3.00 -11.78
C ASN A 245 -18.39 -4.02 -12.45
N ALA A 246 -18.40 -5.29 -12.03
CA ALA A 246 -17.46 -6.30 -12.53
C ALA A 246 -17.51 -6.50 -14.04
N LEU A 247 -18.69 -6.37 -14.66
CA LEU A 247 -18.85 -6.45 -16.12
C LEU A 247 -18.20 -5.26 -16.84
N ASP A 248 -18.29 -4.05 -16.29
CA ASP A 248 -17.65 -2.86 -16.89
C ASP A 248 -16.13 -2.96 -16.75
N VAL A 249 -15.64 -3.40 -15.58
CA VAL A 249 -14.21 -3.63 -15.34
C VAL A 249 -13.67 -4.68 -16.31
N LEU A 250 -14.40 -5.77 -16.54
CA LEU A 250 -14.01 -6.79 -17.50
C LEU A 250 -13.94 -6.24 -18.94
N GLU A 251 -14.93 -5.44 -19.34
CA GLU A 251 -14.97 -4.83 -20.67
C GLU A 251 -13.76 -3.91 -20.89
N VAL A 252 -13.51 -3.00 -19.95
CA VAL A 252 -12.40 -2.03 -20.04
C VAL A 252 -11.04 -2.74 -19.98
N ALA A 253 -10.90 -3.79 -19.17
CA ALA A 253 -9.69 -4.59 -19.12
C ALA A 253 -9.41 -5.33 -20.44
N ASP A 254 -10.45 -5.78 -21.14
CA ASP A 254 -10.32 -6.41 -22.46
C ASP A 254 -9.90 -5.40 -23.53
N VAL A 255 -10.50 -4.21 -23.53
CA VAL A 255 -10.17 -3.13 -24.48
C VAL A 255 -8.70 -2.72 -24.36
N CYS A 256 -8.20 -2.50 -23.15
CA CYS A 256 -6.78 -2.13 -22.93
C CYS A 256 -5.84 -3.34 -22.89
N SER A 257 -6.31 -4.57 -23.18
CA SER A 257 -5.52 -5.80 -23.07
C SER A 257 -4.81 -5.97 -21.71
N CYS A 258 -5.41 -5.47 -20.62
CA CYS A 258 -4.86 -5.52 -19.28
C CYS A 258 -5.15 -6.88 -18.63
N LEU A 259 -4.23 -7.83 -18.81
CA LEU A 259 -4.41 -9.23 -18.39
C LEU A 259 -4.69 -9.38 -16.89
N THR A 260 -3.93 -8.68 -16.04
CA THR A 260 -4.10 -8.78 -14.59
C THR A 260 -5.48 -8.33 -14.14
N LEU A 261 -5.96 -7.17 -14.63
CA LEU A 261 -7.30 -6.69 -14.30
C LEU A 261 -8.38 -7.63 -14.84
N LYS A 262 -8.19 -8.13 -16.06
CA LYS A 262 -9.11 -9.05 -16.72
C LYS A 262 -9.26 -10.37 -15.97
N GLU A 263 -8.17 -10.98 -15.54
CA GLU A 263 -8.17 -12.22 -14.76
C GLU A 263 -8.88 -12.03 -13.41
N ASN A 264 -8.57 -10.94 -12.70
CA ASN A 264 -9.23 -10.63 -11.42
C ASN A 264 -10.73 -10.36 -11.59
N ALA A 265 -11.13 -9.67 -12.65
CA ALA A 265 -12.54 -9.44 -12.97
C ALA A 265 -13.26 -10.75 -13.30
N LEU A 266 -12.67 -11.61 -14.13
CA LEU A 266 -13.22 -12.93 -14.45
C LEU A 266 -13.37 -13.79 -13.19
N ASP A 267 -12.34 -13.89 -12.36
CA ASP A 267 -12.37 -14.65 -11.11
C ASP A 267 -13.48 -14.14 -10.17
N PHE A 268 -13.64 -12.83 -10.07
CA PHE A 268 -14.72 -12.23 -9.28
C PHE A 268 -16.09 -12.56 -9.85
N ILE A 269 -16.26 -12.45 -11.18
CA ILE A 269 -17.52 -12.77 -11.87
C ILE A 269 -17.88 -14.24 -11.64
N VAL A 270 -16.94 -15.16 -11.80
CA VAL A 270 -17.20 -16.59 -11.61
C VAL A 270 -17.65 -16.90 -10.18
N LYS A 271 -17.00 -16.28 -9.17
CA LYS A 271 -17.37 -16.44 -7.76
C LYS A 271 -18.76 -15.89 -7.43
N ASN A 272 -19.22 -14.89 -8.16
CA ASN A 272 -20.52 -14.24 -7.96
C ASN A 272 -21.46 -14.45 -9.16
N MET A 273 -21.28 -15.54 -9.90
CA MET A 273 -21.90 -15.73 -11.21
C MET A 273 -23.42 -15.74 -11.14
N HIS A 274 -23.97 -16.32 -10.06
CA HIS A 274 -25.41 -16.38 -9.83
C HIS A 274 -26.05 -14.99 -9.82
N ASP A 275 -25.47 -14.03 -9.09
CA ASP A 275 -26.05 -12.69 -8.96
C ASP A 275 -25.85 -11.86 -10.23
N ILE A 276 -24.76 -12.12 -10.96
CA ILE A 276 -24.40 -11.36 -12.16
C ILE A 276 -25.23 -11.83 -13.37
N VAL A 277 -25.30 -13.15 -13.62
CA VAL A 277 -25.89 -13.71 -14.85
C VAL A 277 -27.39 -13.41 -15.00
N PHE A 278 -28.12 -13.29 -13.88
CA PHE A 278 -29.56 -12.97 -13.88
C PHE A 278 -29.83 -11.46 -13.81
N SER A 279 -28.81 -10.61 -13.87
CA SER A 279 -28.99 -9.16 -13.89
C SER A 279 -29.30 -8.67 -15.32
N ALA A 280 -30.17 -7.66 -15.44
CA ALA A 280 -30.43 -7.01 -16.73
C ALA A 280 -29.17 -6.40 -17.37
N LYS A 281 -28.16 -6.09 -16.54
CA LYS A 281 -26.85 -5.62 -17.01
C LYS A 281 -26.09 -6.71 -17.77
N TYR A 282 -26.20 -7.96 -17.35
CA TYR A 282 -25.59 -9.08 -18.06
C TYR A 282 -26.22 -9.32 -19.42
N ASP A 283 -27.55 -9.17 -19.56
CA ASP A 283 -28.23 -9.28 -20.86
C ASP A 283 -27.68 -8.27 -21.87
N ALA A 284 -27.56 -7.00 -21.46
CA ALA A 284 -26.98 -5.95 -22.30
C ALA A 284 -25.49 -6.21 -22.60
N PHE A 285 -24.72 -6.66 -21.60
CA PHE A 285 -23.32 -7.02 -21.75
C PHE A 285 -23.13 -8.17 -22.75
N ALA A 286 -23.99 -9.19 -22.69
CA ALA A 286 -23.87 -10.38 -23.52
C ALA A 286 -24.14 -10.10 -25.01
N LEU A 287 -25.08 -9.19 -25.29
CA LEU A 287 -25.34 -8.72 -26.64
C LEU A 287 -24.15 -7.92 -27.21
N LYS A 288 -23.53 -7.09 -26.38
CA LYS A 288 -22.40 -6.25 -26.78
C LYS A 288 -21.08 -7.02 -26.88
N ASN A 289 -20.86 -7.99 -26.01
CA ASN A 289 -19.57 -8.69 -25.84
C ASN A 289 -19.67 -10.22 -25.88
N PRO A 290 -20.07 -10.84 -27.02
CA PRO A 290 -20.20 -12.30 -27.10
C PRO A 290 -18.91 -13.07 -26.77
N HIS A 291 -17.74 -12.51 -27.12
CA HIS A 291 -16.45 -13.15 -26.83
C HIS A 291 -16.12 -13.17 -25.33
N LEU A 292 -16.55 -12.16 -24.57
CA LEU A 292 -16.40 -12.14 -23.12
C LEU A 292 -17.35 -13.12 -22.45
N CYS A 293 -18.57 -13.32 -22.96
CA CYS A 293 -19.47 -14.38 -22.47
C CYS A 293 -18.88 -15.77 -22.62
N VAL A 294 -18.21 -16.04 -23.76
CA VAL A 294 -17.48 -17.30 -23.95
C VAL A 294 -16.36 -17.46 -22.94
N GLN A 295 -15.61 -16.38 -22.65
CA GLN A 295 -14.54 -16.41 -21.66
C GLN A 295 -15.06 -16.64 -20.24
N ILE A 296 -16.14 -15.96 -19.85
CA ILE A 296 -16.82 -16.18 -18.56
C ILE A 296 -17.27 -17.64 -18.45
N SER A 297 -17.96 -18.16 -19.47
CA SER A 297 -18.45 -19.55 -19.49
C SER A 297 -17.31 -20.57 -19.33
N ARG A 298 -16.19 -20.36 -20.02
CA ARG A 298 -15.00 -21.21 -19.90
C ARG A 298 -14.40 -21.13 -18.49
N ALA A 299 -14.27 -19.92 -17.94
CA ALA A 299 -13.75 -19.72 -16.60
C ALA A 299 -14.64 -20.40 -15.54
N SER A 300 -15.97 -20.30 -15.64
CA SER A 300 -16.90 -20.98 -14.74
C SER A 300 -16.77 -22.51 -14.78
N LEU A 301 -16.62 -23.10 -15.98
CA LEU A 301 -16.42 -24.55 -16.12
C LEU A 301 -15.08 -25.01 -15.52
N MET A 302 -14.02 -24.22 -15.69
CA MET A 302 -12.71 -24.52 -15.10
C MET A 302 -12.75 -24.46 -13.57
N ASP A 303 -13.47 -23.49 -13.00
CA ASP A 303 -13.65 -23.37 -11.55
C ASP A 303 -14.45 -24.54 -10.96
N ALA A 304 -15.56 -24.92 -11.59
CA ALA A 304 -16.34 -26.09 -11.20
C ALA A 304 -15.50 -27.38 -11.20
N LYS A 305 -14.63 -27.55 -12.21
CA LYS A 305 -13.70 -28.68 -12.26
C LYS A 305 -12.68 -28.65 -11.11
N ARG A 306 -12.12 -27.48 -10.77
CA ARG A 306 -11.19 -27.33 -9.63
C ARG A 306 -11.85 -27.74 -8.32
N ASN A 307 -13.08 -27.28 -8.08
CA ASN A 307 -13.83 -27.59 -6.85
C ASN A 307 -14.28 -29.06 -6.76
N SER A 308 -14.38 -29.78 -7.88
CA SER A 308 -14.70 -31.22 -7.88
C SER A 308 -13.51 -32.14 -7.58
N VAL A 309 -12.29 -31.62 -7.62
CA VAL A 309 -11.03 -32.38 -7.45
C VAL A 309 -10.40 -32.15 -6.06
N SER A 310 -10.83 -31.10 -5.35
CA SER A 310 -10.46 -30.77 -3.96
C SER A 310 -11.39 -31.44 -2.95
#